data_AF-A0AAQ4EWV4-F1
#
_entry.id   AF-A0AAQ4EWV4-F1
#
_cell.length_a   1.000
_cell.length_b   1.000
_cell.length_c   1.000
_cell.angle_alpha   90.00
_cell.angle_beta   90.00
_cell.angle_gamma   90.00
#
_symmetry.space_group_name_H-M   'P 1'
#
loop_
_entity.id
_entity.type
_entity.pdbx_description
1 polymer ?
#
loop_
_entity_poly.entity_id
_entity_poly.type
_entity_poly.pdbx_seq_one_letter_code
_entity_poly.pdbx_strand_id
1 'polypeptide(L)'
;MKFVFGTTLVTTKIDDARIVAFDHGVQKRTVSFDGASFDPSGVISGGAQPKGPSTLELVAQIQKDRTELASREQAYADISKELGGIQAVALNLQLSPLSQFTLRTLALGAAAEESKAKLQECKETQQKASARVKELEEKVKDSKNIRDRELKAAEQQIAKAKKKADESSKKATAKKQEEVKLAGDEVKSQKEKLKAASREISEKYAERAAVEKQAGQLKLKIQQWEHDVSKIDREASDAVKKV
;
A
#
# COMPACT_ATOMS: atom_id res chain seq x y z
N MET A 1 58.63 81.16 -24.16
CA MET A 1 59.39 81.67 -22.98
C MET A 1 60.67 82.42 -23.35
N LYS A 2 61.54 81.90 -24.23
CA LYS A 2 62.84 82.54 -24.57
C LYS A 2 62.74 83.96 -25.15
N PHE A 3 61.74 84.25 -25.97
CA PHE A 3 61.54 85.59 -26.56
C PHE A 3 61.05 86.65 -25.56
N VAL A 4 60.24 86.26 -24.57
CA VAL A 4 59.61 87.20 -23.61
C VAL A 4 60.47 87.41 -22.37
N PHE A 5 61.12 86.36 -21.88
CA PHE A 5 61.90 86.39 -20.62
C PHE A 5 63.40 86.16 -20.82
N GLY A 6 63.87 85.81 -22.02
CA GLY A 6 65.27 85.41 -22.25
C GLY A 6 66.26 86.56 -22.44
N THR A 7 65.79 87.79 -22.60
CA THR A 7 66.62 88.99 -22.82
C THR A 7 66.67 89.94 -21.64
N THR A 8 65.94 89.62 -20.56
CA THR A 8 65.77 90.49 -19.39
C THR A 8 66.31 89.79 -18.15
N LEU A 9 67.12 90.50 -17.37
CA LEU A 9 67.61 90.04 -16.07
C LEU A 9 66.75 90.62 -14.95
N VAL A 10 66.62 89.90 -13.85
CA VAL A 10 65.83 90.34 -12.68
C VAL A 10 66.74 90.47 -11.48
N THR A 11 66.68 91.60 -10.78
CA THR A 11 67.46 91.86 -9.56
C THR A 11 66.54 92.13 -8.37
N THR A 12 67.06 91.93 -7.16
CA THR A 12 66.30 92.19 -5.93
C THR A 12 66.24 93.67 -5.61
N LYS A 13 67.35 94.41 -5.78
CA LYS A 13 67.45 95.85 -5.52
C LYS A 13 67.55 96.66 -6.79
N ILE A 14 67.14 97.93 -6.71
CA ILE A 14 67.17 98.89 -7.82
C ILE A 14 68.61 99.29 -8.21
N ASP A 15 69.51 99.47 -7.23
CA ASP A 15 70.90 99.86 -7.50
C ASP A 15 71.65 98.79 -8.28
N ASP A 16 71.43 97.52 -7.90
CA ASP A 16 71.98 96.36 -8.61
C ASP A 16 71.42 96.28 -10.03
N ALA A 17 70.14 96.57 -10.22
CA ALA A 17 69.51 96.61 -11.55
C ALA A 17 70.22 97.63 -12.45
N ARG A 18 70.49 98.83 -11.92
CA ARG A 18 71.16 99.92 -12.64
C ARG A 18 72.59 99.56 -13.01
N ILE A 19 73.37 99.02 -12.07
CA ILE A 19 74.76 98.63 -12.32
C ILE A 19 74.82 97.55 -13.40
N VAL A 20 73.99 96.50 -13.27
CA VAL A 20 73.98 95.36 -14.20
C VAL A 20 73.49 95.74 -15.59
N ALA A 21 72.56 96.69 -15.72
CA ALA A 21 72.08 97.14 -17.03
C ALA A 21 73.15 97.87 -17.86
N PHE A 22 73.98 98.69 -17.20
CA PHE A 22 74.94 99.56 -17.86
C PHE A 22 76.38 99.05 -17.83
N ASP A 23 76.65 97.93 -17.15
CA ASP A 23 77.95 97.27 -17.22
C ASP A 23 78.27 96.82 -18.66
N HIS A 24 79.45 97.18 -19.15
CA HIS A 24 79.87 96.92 -20.53
C HIS A 24 79.96 95.44 -20.89
N GLY A 25 80.14 94.55 -19.91
CA GLY A 25 80.16 93.10 -20.14
C GLY A 25 78.78 92.46 -20.22
N VAL A 26 77.75 93.13 -19.70
CA VAL A 26 76.38 92.58 -19.61
C VAL A 26 75.43 93.23 -20.59
N GLN A 27 75.31 94.57 -20.58
CA GLN A 27 74.43 95.38 -21.43
C GLN A 27 73.10 94.69 -21.81
N LYS A 28 72.34 94.26 -20.80
CA LYS A 28 71.00 93.68 -20.96
C LYS A 28 69.96 94.45 -20.17
N ARG A 29 68.72 94.41 -20.63
CA ARG A 29 67.60 95.01 -19.89
C ARG A 29 67.48 94.35 -18.52
N THR A 30 67.40 95.15 -17.46
CA THR A 30 67.22 94.65 -16.09
C THR A 30 65.93 95.19 -15.48
N VAL A 31 65.33 94.42 -14.58
CA VAL A 31 64.12 94.80 -13.84
C VAL A 31 64.31 94.45 -12.37
N SER A 32 64.06 95.39 -11.47
CA SER A 32 64.07 95.11 -10.02
C SER A 32 62.77 94.46 -9.55
N PHE A 33 62.76 93.83 -8.37
CA PHE A 33 61.53 93.32 -7.75
C PHE A 33 60.48 94.41 -7.50
N ASP A 34 60.93 95.66 -7.28
CA ASP A 34 60.07 96.84 -7.16
C ASP A 34 59.55 97.35 -8.52
N GLY A 35 59.84 96.66 -9.63
CA GLY A 35 59.29 96.95 -10.95
C GLY A 35 59.98 98.09 -11.70
N ALA A 36 61.13 98.59 -11.22
CA ALA A 36 61.93 99.55 -11.97
C ALA A 36 62.72 98.82 -13.07
N SER A 37 62.68 99.33 -14.30
CA SER A 37 63.40 98.73 -15.44
C SER A 37 64.48 99.65 -15.98
N PHE A 38 65.65 99.09 -16.28
CA PHE A 38 66.78 99.78 -16.89
C PHE A 38 67.13 99.11 -18.21
N ASP A 39 67.15 99.88 -19.28
CA ASP A 39 67.54 99.44 -20.60
C ASP A 39 68.95 100.00 -20.93
N PRO A 40 69.88 99.19 -21.44
CA PRO A 40 71.21 99.64 -21.88
C PRO A 40 71.18 100.79 -22.90
N SER A 41 70.07 100.97 -23.63
CA SER A 41 69.84 102.10 -24.54
C SER A 41 69.65 103.45 -23.83
N GLY A 42 69.58 103.46 -22.49
CA GLY A 42 69.40 104.66 -21.67
C GLY A 42 67.96 104.92 -21.23
N VAL A 43 67.03 104.00 -21.51
CA VAL A 43 65.64 104.11 -21.06
C VAL A 43 65.50 103.57 -19.64
N ILE A 44 64.99 104.39 -18.73
CA ILE A 44 64.73 104.01 -17.34
C ILE A 44 63.24 104.20 -17.07
N SER A 45 62.58 103.19 -16.51
CA SER A 45 61.17 103.28 -16.12
C SER A 45 61.03 102.92 -14.65
N GLY A 46 60.34 103.77 -13.89
CA GLY A 46 60.08 103.58 -12.46
C GLY A 46 58.97 104.52 -11.98
N GLY A 47 58.29 104.16 -10.90
CA GLY A 47 57.17 104.92 -10.35
C GLY A 47 56.54 104.25 -9.13
N ALA A 48 55.50 104.87 -8.58
CA ALA A 48 54.74 104.29 -7.47
C ALA A 48 53.98 103.03 -7.95
N GLN A 49 54.21 101.91 -7.27
CA GLN A 49 53.52 100.67 -7.58
C GLN A 49 52.03 100.76 -7.21
N PRO A 50 51.13 100.21 -8.05
CA PRO A 50 49.72 100.10 -7.68
C PRO A 50 49.55 99.16 -6.48
N LYS A 51 48.72 99.55 -5.52
CA LYS A 51 48.37 98.68 -4.38
C LYS A 51 47.30 97.68 -4.83
N GLY A 52 47.67 96.43 -5.06
CA GLY A 52 46.75 95.35 -5.43
C GLY A 52 47.46 94.13 -6.02
N PRO A 53 46.73 93.01 -6.21
CA PRO A 53 47.29 91.81 -6.83
C PRO A 53 47.71 92.08 -8.28
N SER A 54 48.79 91.45 -8.71
CA SER A 54 49.22 91.58 -10.10
C SER A 54 48.25 90.87 -11.05
N THR A 55 48.16 91.33 -12.29
CA THR A 55 47.37 90.63 -13.32
C THR A 55 47.83 89.19 -13.51
N LEU A 56 49.13 88.91 -13.34
CA LEU A 56 49.69 87.55 -13.40
C LEU A 56 49.25 86.67 -12.23
N GLU A 57 49.10 87.24 -11.03
CA GLU A 57 48.59 86.55 -9.86
C GLU A 57 47.12 86.14 -10.06
N LEU A 58 46.30 87.03 -10.63
CA LEU A 58 44.93 86.72 -11.03
C LEU A 58 44.89 85.61 -12.10
N VAL A 59 45.78 85.67 -13.10
CA VAL A 59 45.89 84.63 -14.14
C VAL A 59 46.31 83.28 -13.56
N ALA A 60 47.24 83.27 -12.61
CA ALA A 60 47.67 82.05 -11.93
C ALA A 60 46.53 81.44 -11.12
N GLN A 61 45.75 82.27 -10.40
CA GLN A 61 44.58 81.80 -9.68
C GLN A 61 43.52 81.22 -10.63
N ILE A 62 43.24 81.89 -11.75
CA ILE A 62 42.31 81.38 -12.78
C ILE A 62 42.81 80.05 -13.34
N GLN A 63 44.12 79.89 -13.58
CA GLN A 63 44.67 78.62 -14.05
C GLN A 63 44.47 77.51 -13.02
N LYS A 64 44.73 77.79 -11.74
CA LYS A 64 44.50 76.85 -10.63
C LYS A 64 43.04 76.43 -10.56
N ASP A 65 42.12 77.39 -10.56
CA ASP A 65 40.68 77.14 -10.48
C ASP A 65 40.20 76.34 -11.71
N ARG A 66 40.73 76.61 -12.91
CA ARG A 66 40.43 75.83 -14.12
C ARG A 66 40.91 74.38 -14.00
N THR A 67 42.12 74.14 -13.49
CA THR A 67 42.63 72.78 -13.32
C THR A 67 41.81 72.00 -12.30
N GLU A 68 41.41 72.67 -11.21
CA GLU A 68 40.58 72.06 -10.17
C GLU A 68 39.17 71.76 -10.70
N LEU A 69 38.56 72.69 -11.44
CA LEU A 69 37.26 72.49 -12.08
C LEU A 69 37.30 71.30 -13.03
N ALA A 70 38.29 71.23 -13.91
CA ALA A 70 38.44 70.11 -14.85
C ALA A 70 38.58 68.76 -14.13
N SER A 71 39.33 68.71 -13.02
CA SER A 71 39.45 67.48 -12.22
C SER A 71 38.13 67.07 -11.56
N ARG A 72 37.34 68.03 -11.07
CA ARG A 72 36.06 67.78 -10.42
C ARG A 72 34.99 67.35 -11.42
N GLU A 73 34.96 67.97 -12.60
CA GLU A 73 34.07 67.58 -13.70
C GLU A 73 34.36 66.15 -14.17
N GLN A 74 35.63 65.77 -14.29
CA GLN A 74 36.02 64.40 -14.63
C GLN A 74 35.56 63.41 -13.56
N ALA A 75 35.84 63.69 -12.28
CA ALA A 75 35.39 62.84 -11.19
C ALA A 75 33.86 62.71 -11.13
N TYR A 76 33.13 63.79 -11.40
CA TYR A 76 31.67 63.77 -11.50
C TYR A 76 31.16 62.90 -12.65
N ALA A 77 31.80 62.98 -13.82
CA ALA A 77 31.46 62.16 -14.97
C ALA A 77 31.68 60.67 -14.69
N ASP A 78 32.79 60.32 -14.02
CA ASP A 78 33.12 58.95 -13.65
C ASP A 78 32.10 58.38 -12.64
N ILE A 79 31.80 59.13 -11.57
CA ILE A 79 30.78 58.74 -10.57
C ILE A 79 29.39 58.60 -11.22
N SER A 80 29.02 59.52 -12.11
CA SER A 80 27.72 59.46 -12.80
C SER A 80 27.61 58.21 -13.68
N LYS A 81 28.70 57.81 -14.33
CA LYS A 81 28.78 56.58 -15.12
C LYS A 81 28.65 55.33 -14.25
N GLU A 82 29.31 55.30 -13.10
CA GLU A 82 29.19 54.19 -12.13
C GLU A 82 27.76 54.06 -11.60
N LEU A 83 27.14 55.18 -11.21
CA LEU A 83 25.75 55.20 -10.77
C LEU A 83 24.79 54.68 -11.85
N GLY A 84 24.97 55.10 -13.10
CA GLY A 84 24.17 54.59 -14.22
C GLY A 84 24.32 53.07 -14.40
N GLY A 85 25.53 52.53 -14.23
CA GLY A 85 25.79 51.09 -14.26
C GLY A 85 25.07 50.33 -13.14
N ILE A 86 25.18 50.82 -11.91
CA ILE A 86 24.51 50.23 -10.73
C ILE A 86 22.99 50.24 -10.90
N GLN A 87 22.43 51.35 -11.39
CA GLN A 87 20.99 51.51 -11.57
C GLN A 87 20.45 50.56 -12.66
N ALA A 88 21.20 50.34 -13.74
CA ALA A 88 20.84 49.38 -14.78
C ALA A 88 20.85 47.93 -14.26
N VAL A 89 21.83 47.55 -13.43
CA VAL A 89 21.89 46.23 -12.78
C VAL A 89 20.73 46.07 -11.80
N ALA A 90 20.43 47.08 -10.99
CA ALA A 90 19.31 47.05 -10.04
C ALA A 90 17.96 46.84 -10.76
N LEU A 91 17.74 47.56 -11.87
CA LEU A 91 16.52 47.41 -12.67
C LEU A 91 16.40 46.00 -13.30
N ASN A 92 17.51 45.47 -13.83
CA ASN A 92 17.54 44.11 -14.39
C ASN A 92 17.25 43.04 -13.33
N LEU A 93 17.81 43.19 -12.12
CA LEU A 93 17.58 42.25 -11.01
C LEU A 93 16.15 42.32 -10.46
N GLN A 94 15.53 43.50 -10.47
CA GLN A 94 14.13 43.67 -10.05
C GLN A 94 13.16 43.02 -11.02
N LEU A 95 13.40 43.13 -12.33
CA LEU A 95 12.43 42.71 -13.34
C LEU A 95 12.52 41.22 -13.69
N SER A 96 13.72 40.65 -13.81
CA SER A 96 13.91 39.32 -14.40
C SER A 96 14.11 38.19 -13.37
N PRO A 97 15.18 38.18 -12.56
CA PRO A 97 15.43 37.07 -11.64
C PRO A 97 14.41 37.00 -10.50
N LEU A 98 13.99 38.15 -9.96
CA LEU A 98 13.05 38.16 -8.84
C LEU A 98 11.72 37.52 -9.26
N SER A 99 11.14 37.93 -10.38
CA SER A 99 9.90 37.37 -10.92
C SER A 99 10.00 35.85 -11.14
N GLN A 100 11.09 35.37 -11.74
CA GLN A 100 11.33 33.94 -11.93
C GLN A 100 11.47 33.19 -10.59
N PHE A 101 12.15 33.80 -9.62
CA PHE A 101 12.32 33.23 -8.29
C PHE A 101 10.97 33.12 -7.57
N THR A 102 10.14 34.17 -7.60
CA THR A 102 8.80 34.17 -6.99
C THR A 102 7.90 33.09 -7.59
N LEU A 103 7.95 32.94 -8.92
CA LEU A 103 7.13 31.95 -9.62
C LEU A 103 7.58 30.52 -9.26
N ARG A 104 8.89 30.30 -9.11
CA ARG A 104 9.46 29.02 -8.69
C ARG A 104 9.16 28.69 -7.22
N THR A 105 9.25 29.65 -6.30
CA THR A 105 8.88 29.42 -4.90
C THR A 105 7.39 29.13 -4.74
N LEU A 106 6.53 29.80 -5.50
CA LEU A 106 5.09 29.50 -5.51
C LEU A 106 4.81 28.08 -6.02
N ALA A 107 5.44 27.67 -7.13
CA ALA A 107 5.29 26.33 -7.69
C ALA A 107 5.78 25.23 -6.73
N LEU A 108 6.92 25.43 -6.08
CA LEU A 108 7.44 24.51 -5.07
C LEU A 108 6.53 24.43 -3.84
N GLY A 109 5.94 25.55 -3.41
CA GLY A 109 4.96 25.57 -2.33
C GLY A 109 3.71 24.75 -2.65
N ALA A 110 3.14 24.92 -3.85
CA ALA A 110 1.98 24.14 -4.30
C ALA A 110 2.29 22.63 -4.36
N ALA A 111 3.43 22.24 -4.92
CA ALA A 111 3.85 20.84 -4.97
C ALA A 111 4.08 20.23 -3.57
N ALA A 112 4.59 21.02 -2.62
CA ALA A 112 4.79 20.58 -1.24
C ALA A 112 3.44 20.33 -0.53
N GLU A 113 2.46 21.20 -0.70
CA GLU A 113 1.11 21.01 -0.15
C GLU A 113 0.39 19.81 -0.77
N GLU A 114 0.50 19.62 -2.09
CA GLU A 114 -0.05 18.43 -2.76
C GLU A 114 0.59 17.14 -2.22
N SER A 115 1.91 17.13 -2.05
CA SER A 115 2.63 15.98 -1.49
C SER A 115 2.21 15.71 -0.04
N LYS A 116 1.96 16.74 0.78
CA LYS A 116 1.46 16.56 2.16
C LYS A 116 0.06 15.96 2.16
N ALA A 117 -0.84 16.46 1.31
CA ALA A 117 -2.20 15.93 1.19
C ALA A 117 -2.20 14.44 0.80
N LYS A 118 -1.42 14.07 -0.22
CA LYS A 118 -1.23 12.67 -0.64
C LYS A 118 -0.66 11.80 0.49
N LEU A 119 0.32 12.31 1.22
CA LEU A 119 0.92 11.58 2.34
C LEU A 119 -0.07 11.34 3.48
N GLN A 120 -0.96 12.29 3.74
CA GLN A 120 -2.02 12.14 4.73
C GLN A 120 -3.06 11.10 4.29
N GLU A 121 -3.50 11.13 3.03
CA GLU A 121 -4.41 10.14 2.47
C GLU A 121 -3.82 8.72 2.50
N CYS A 122 -2.53 8.57 2.16
CA CYS A 122 -1.83 7.30 2.26
C CYS A 122 -1.77 6.78 3.71
N LYS A 123 -1.52 7.65 4.69
CA LYS A 123 -1.51 7.27 6.12
C LYS A 123 -2.88 6.79 6.58
N GLU A 124 -3.95 7.49 6.23
CA GLU A 124 -5.32 7.07 6.57
C GLU A 124 -5.67 5.72 5.93
N THR A 125 -5.29 5.55 4.67
CA THR A 125 -5.52 4.29 3.94
C THR A 125 -4.73 3.14 4.56
N GLN A 126 -3.47 3.37 4.94
CA GLN A 126 -2.63 2.40 5.63
C GLN A 126 -3.25 1.97 6.98
N GLN A 127 -3.73 2.93 7.77
CA GLN A 127 -4.38 2.64 9.05
C GLN A 127 -5.64 1.80 8.87
N LYS A 128 -6.53 2.18 7.94
CA LYS A 128 -7.75 1.43 7.59
C LYS A 128 -7.43 0.01 7.10
N ALA A 129 -6.43 -0.15 6.24
CA ALA A 129 -5.99 -1.45 5.77
C ALA A 129 -5.45 -2.31 6.92
N SER A 130 -4.63 -1.74 7.81
CA SER A 130 -4.09 -2.46 8.98
C SER A 130 -5.19 -2.92 9.95
N ALA A 131 -6.23 -2.10 10.14
CA ALA A 131 -7.37 -2.45 10.98
C ALA A 131 -8.18 -3.61 10.36
N ARG A 132 -8.44 -3.57 9.05
CA ARG A 132 -9.09 -4.66 8.32
C ARG A 132 -8.32 -5.96 8.38
N VAL A 133 -6.99 -5.91 8.28
CA VAL A 133 -6.14 -7.11 8.41
C VAL A 133 -6.33 -7.75 9.77
N LYS A 134 -6.27 -6.97 10.86
CA LYS A 134 -6.50 -7.47 12.22
C LYS A 134 -7.90 -8.07 12.39
N GLU A 135 -8.93 -7.40 11.88
CA GLU A 135 -10.32 -7.89 11.96
C GLU A 135 -10.50 -9.22 11.19
N LEU A 136 -9.90 -9.33 10.01
CA LEU A 136 -9.93 -10.56 9.21
C LEU A 136 -9.16 -11.70 9.88
N GLU A 137 -7.99 -11.41 10.48
CA GLU A 137 -7.24 -12.40 11.26
C GLU A 137 -8.05 -12.96 12.43
N GLU A 138 -8.77 -12.09 13.14
CA GLU A 138 -9.62 -12.48 14.27
C GLU A 138 -10.81 -13.33 13.80
N LYS A 139 -11.53 -12.90 12.74
CA LYS A 139 -12.61 -13.69 12.12
C LYS A 139 -12.16 -15.05 11.62
N VAL A 140 -10.96 -15.14 11.03
CA VAL A 140 -10.40 -16.42 10.57
C VAL A 140 -10.08 -17.33 11.76
N LYS A 141 -9.53 -16.80 12.85
CA LYS A 141 -9.30 -17.58 14.08
C LYS A 141 -10.60 -18.09 14.68
N ASP A 142 -11.62 -17.23 14.78
CA ASP A 142 -12.92 -17.63 15.30
C ASP A 142 -13.60 -18.69 14.43
N SER A 143 -13.57 -18.53 13.10
CA SER A 143 -14.12 -19.53 12.18
C SER A 143 -13.40 -20.87 12.26
N LYS A 144 -12.07 -20.88 12.39
CA LYS A 144 -11.30 -22.11 12.63
C LYS A 144 -11.68 -22.77 13.95
N ASN A 145 -11.79 -21.99 15.02
CA ASN A 145 -12.17 -22.49 16.34
C ASN A 145 -13.59 -23.08 16.35
N ILE A 146 -14.55 -22.44 15.65
CA ILE A 146 -15.93 -22.94 15.51
C ILE A 146 -15.92 -24.26 14.73
N ARG A 147 -15.25 -24.30 13.56
CA ARG A 147 -15.15 -25.52 12.75
C ARG A 147 -14.51 -26.68 13.51
N ASP A 148 -13.44 -26.44 14.27
CA ASP A 148 -12.79 -27.49 15.06
C ASP A 148 -13.70 -28.02 16.17
N ARG A 149 -14.49 -27.14 16.82
CA ARG A 149 -15.48 -27.56 17.82
C ARG A 149 -16.61 -28.37 17.20
N GLU A 150 -17.14 -27.92 16.06
CA GLU A 150 -18.21 -28.62 15.33
C GLU A 150 -17.74 -29.98 14.80
N LEU A 151 -16.52 -30.06 14.25
CA LEU A 151 -15.91 -31.32 13.82
C LEU A 151 -15.79 -32.30 14.99
N LYS A 152 -15.24 -31.87 16.12
CA LYS A 152 -15.13 -32.73 17.31
C LYS A 152 -16.51 -33.18 17.82
N ALA A 153 -17.50 -32.30 17.81
CA ALA A 153 -18.86 -32.64 18.22
C ALA A 153 -19.50 -33.67 17.26
N ALA A 154 -19.35 -33.47 15.95
CA ALA A 154 -19.84 -34.38 14.92
C ALA A 154 -19.14 -35.75 15.00
N GLU A 155 -17.81 -35.78 15.16
CA GLU A 155 -17.04 -37.02 15.36
C GLU A 155 -17.51 -37.80 16.59
N GLN A 156 -17.75 -37.12 17.71
CA GLN A 156 -18.30 -37.76 18.90
C GLN A 156 -19.70 -38.33 18.69
N GLN A 157 -20.57 -37.62 17.97
CA GLN A 157 -21.92 -38.10 17.64
C GLN A 157 -21.86 -39.32 16.72
N ILE A 158 -21.02 -39.30 15.69
CA ILE A 158 -20.79 -40.44 14.80
C ILE A 158 -20.26 -41.64 15.59
N ALA A 159 -19.28 -41.43 16.48
CA ALA A 159 -18.73 -42.50 17.32
C ALA A 159 -19.79 -43.11 18.26
N LYS A 160 -20.64 -42.28 18.88
CA LYS A 160 -21.77 -42.73 19.71
C LYS A 160 -22.80 -43.49 18.88
N ALA A 161 -23.14 -42.99 17.70
CA ALA A 161 -24.09 -43.65 16.79
C ALA A 161 -23.55 -45.00 16.30
N LYS A 162 -22.26 -45.08 15.92
CA LYS A 162 -21.60 -46.34 15.56
C LYS A 162 -21.64 -47.35 16.70
N LYS A 163 -21.25 -46.95 17.93
CA LYS A 163 -21.34 -47.84 19.11
C LYS A 163 -22.77 -48.34 19.35
N LYS A 164 -23.77 -47.47 19.31
CA LYS A 164 -25.18 -47.86 19.47
C LYS A 164 -25.65 -48.81 18.36
N ALA A 165 -25.25 -48.55 17.11
CA ALA A 165 -25.57 -49.41 15.98
C ALA A 165 -24.94 -50.81 16.13
N ASP A 166 -23.67 -50.88 16.51
CA ASP A 166 -22.95 -52.14 16.76
C ASP A 166 -23.58 -52.93 17.93
N GLU A 167 -23.92 -52.27 19.03
CA GLU A 167 -24.60 -52.89 20.17
C GLU A 167 -26.00 -53.41 19.79
N SER A 168 -26.76 -52.63 19.04
CA SER A 168 -28.09 -53.03 18.57
C SER A 168 -28.02 -54.20 17.58
N SER A 169 -27.07 -54.17 16.65
CA SER A 169 -26.76 -55.27 15.73
C SER A 169 -26.42 -56.57 16.47
N LYS A 170 -25.53 -56.50 17.47
CA LYS A 170 -25.18 -57.65 18.33
C LYS A 170 -26.39 -58.19 19.09
N LYS A 171 -27.23 -57.32 19.65
CA LYS A 171 -28.46 -57.73 20.33
C LYS A 171 -29.46 -58.37 19.37
N ALA A 172 -29.65 -57.81 18.18
CA ALA A 172 -30.57 -58.34 17.17
C ALA A 172 -30.13 -59.71 16.63
N THR A 173 -28.82 -59.88 16.39
CA THR A 173 -28.26 -61.18 15.97
C THR A 173 -28.36 -62.23 17.06
N ALA A 174 -28.09 -61.88 18.33
CA ALA A 174 -28.28 -62.77 19.46
C ALA A 174 -29.75 -63.21 19.62
N LYS A 175 -30.70 -62.26 19.56
CA LYS A 175 -32.14 -62.57 19.60
C LYS A 175 -32.57 -63.47 18.45
N LYS A 176 -32.15 -63.18 17.22
CA LYS A 176 -32.43 -64.04 16.06
C LYS A 176 -31.86 -65.45 16.24
N GLN A 177 -30.66 -65.60 16.77
CA GLN A 177 -30.10 -66.93 17.05
C GLN A 177 -30.91 -67.70 18.10
N GLU A 178 -31.39 -67.03 19.14
CA GLU A 178 -32.22 -67.64 20.18
C GLU A 178 -33.61 -68.05 19.64
N GLU A 179 -34.27 -67.18 18.89
CA GLU A 179 -35.55 -67.47 18.22
C GLU A 179 -35.43 -68.62 17.21
N VAL A 180 -34.34 -68.67 16.44
CA VAL A 180 -34.08 -69.78 15.49
C VAL A 180 -33.83 -71.10 16.22
N LYS A 181 -33.14 -71.08 17.38
CA LYS A 181 -32.96 -72.29 18.21
C LYS A 181 -34.30 -72.79 18.76
N LEU A 182 -35.09 -71.90 19.36
CA LEU A 182 -36.43 -72.21 19.87
C LEU A 182 -37.33 -72.79 18.78
N ALA A 183 -37.42 -72.12 17.63
CA ALA A 183 -38.19 -72.63 16.50
C ALA A 183 -37.66 -73.97 15.98
N GLY A 184 -36.33 -74.16 15.97
CA GLY A 184 -35.71 -75.43 15.59
C GLY A 184 -36.06 -76.57 16.54
N ASP A 185 -36.08 -76.32 17.85
CA ASP A 185 -36.46 -77.32 18.85
C ASP A 185 -37.98 -77.61 18.83
N GLU A 186 -38.81 -76.59 18.58
CA GLU A 186 -40.25 -76.72 18.34
C GLU A 186 -40.52 -77.61 17.11
N VAL A 187 -39.82 -77.36 15.99
CA VAL A 187 -39.93 -78.17 14.76
C VAL A 187 -39.49 -79.61 15.01
N LYS A 188 -38.42 -79.85 15.78
CA LYS A 188 -38.02 -81.21 16.16
C LYS A 188 -39.10 -81.91 16.99
N SER A 189 -39.64 -81.22 18.00
CA SER A 189 -40.72 -81.73 18.84
C SER A 189 -41.96 -82.08 18.01
N GLN A 190 -42.38 -81.19 17.11
CA GLN A 190 -43.49 -81.46 16.21
C GLN A 190 -43.18 -82.61 15.25
N LYS A 191 -41.95 -82.73 14.73
CA LYS A 191 -41.55 -83.84 13.86
C LYS A 191 -41.64 -85.19 14.57
N GLU A 192 -41.23 -85.27 15.84
CA GLU A 192 -41.38 -86.49 16.64
C GLU A 192 -42.85 -86.82 16.94
N LYS A 193 -43.67 -85.81 17.28
CA LYS A 193 -45.14 -85.99 17.40
C LYS A 193 -45.77 -86.49 16.10
N LEU A 194 -45.35 -85.96 14.95
CA LEU A 194 -45.87 -86.33 13.64
C LEU A 194 -45.44 -87.75 13.25
N LYS A 195 -44.21 -88.16 13.59
CA LYS A 195 -43.77 -89.56 13.45
C LYS A 195 -44.60 -90.49 14.34
N ALA A 196 -44.85 -90.13 15.60
CA ALA A 196 -45.68 -90.91 16.50
C ALA A 196 -47.11 -91.06 15.95
N ALA A 197 -47.74 -89.95 15.53
CA ALA A 197 -49.04 -89.96 14.91
C ALA A 197 -49.07 -90.80 13.62
N SER A 198 -48.02 -90.74 12.79
CA SER A 198 -47.94 -91.57 11.57
C SER A 198 -47.85 -93.07 11.87
N ARG A 199 -47.18 -93.45 12.98
CA ARG A 199 -47.15 -94.84 13.46
C ARG A 199 -48.54 -95.27 13.94
N GLU A 200 -49.18 -94.48 14.79
CA GLU A 200 -50.53 -94.75 15.29
C GLU A 200 -51.55 -94.88 14.15
N ILE A 201 -51.47 -93.99 13.15
CA ILE A 201 -52.32 -94.08 11.95
C ILE A 201 -52.07 -95.41 11.22
N SER A 202 -50.82 -95.82 11.02
CA SER A 202 -50.50 -97.08 10.35
C SER A 202 -51.02 -98.31 11.10
N GLU A 203 -50.92 -98.31 12.43
CA GLU A 203 -51.46 -99.36 13.30
C GLU A 203 -52.99 -99.41 13.21
N LYS A 204 -53.65 -98.25 13.25
CA LYS A 204 -55.11 -98.16 13.08
C LYS A 204 -55.57 -98.63 11.70
N TYR A 205 -54.81 -98.36 10.64
CA TYR A 205 -55.11 -98.91 9.31
C TYR A 205 -54.95 -100.44 9.26
N ALA A 206 -53.92 -100.99 9.93
CA ALA A 206 -53.73 -102.43 10.03
C ALA A 206 -54.86 -103.11 10.83
N GLU A 207 -55.27 -102.51 11.95
CA GLU A 207 -56.44 -102.95 12.74
C GLU A 207 -57.71 -102.92 11.90
N ARG A 208 -57.97 -101.82 11.18
CA ARG A 208 -59.14 -101.71 10.29
C ARG A 208 -59.16 -102.81 9.24
N ALA A 209 -58.03 -103.08 8.58
CA ALA A 209 -57.92 -104.14 7.59
C ALA A 209 -58.15 -105.55 8.18
N ALA A 210 -57.71 -105.79 9.43
CA ALA A 210 -57.97 -107.05 10.13
C ALA A 210 -59.46 -107.23 10.47
N VAL A 211 -60.11 -106.17 10.97
CA VAL A 211 -61.55 -106.17 11.27
C VAL A 211 -62.36 -106.35 9.98
N GLU A 212 -61.95 -105.74 8.87
CA GLU A 212 -62.63 -105.89 7.58
C GLU A 212 -62.53 -107.32 7.04
N LYS A 213 -61.38 -107.99 7.20
CA LYS A 213 -61.24 -109.43 6.91
C LYS A 213 -62.15 -110.28 7.78
N GLN A 214 -62.25 -109.98 9.08
CA GLN A 214 -63.15 -110.69 9.98
C GLN A 214 -64.63 -110.47 9.62
N ALA A 215 -65.01 -109.23 9.27
CA ALA A 215 -66.35 -108.91 8.80
C ALA A 215 -66.70 -109.67 7.51
N GLY A 216 -65.74 -109.79 6.56
CA GLY A 216 -65.90 -110.59 5.35
C GLY A 216 -66.11 -112.08 5.64
N GLN A 217 -65.35 -112.65 6.58
CA GLN A 217 -65.51 -114.05 7.00
C GLN A 217 -66.86 -114.30 7.69
N LEU A 218 -67.31 -113.38 8.55
CA LEU A 218 -68.62 -113.46 9.17
C LEU A 218 -69.73 -113.35 8.13
N LYS A 219 -69.59 -112.51 7.11
CA LYS A 219 -70.55 -112.38 6.02
C LYS A 219 -70.70 -113.67 5.20
N LEU A 220 -69.58 -114.34 4.92
CA LEU A 220 -69.59 -115.66 4.26
C LEU A 220 -70.28 -116.73 5.12
N LYS A 221 -70.06 -116.72 6.43
CA LYS A 221 -70.77 -117.62 7.36
C LYS A 221 -72.26 -117.33 7.43
N ILE A 222 -72.66 -116.06 7.44
CA ILE A 222 -74.07 -115.66 7.38
C ILE A 222 -74.70 -116.17 6.08
N GLN A 223 -74.05 -115.99 4.93
CA GLN A 223 -74.54 -116.52 3.65
C GLN A 223 -74.66 -118.04 3.63
N GLN A 224 -73.72 -118.77 4.27
CA GLN A 224 -73.82 -120.21 4.43
C GLN A 224 -75.01 -120.59 5.31
N TRP A 225 -75.19 -119.94 6.45
CA TRP A 225 -76.33 -120.19 7.33
C TRP A 225 -77.66 -119.82 6.66
N GLU A 226 -77.73 -118.75 5.87
CA GLU A 226 -78.92 -118.39 5.08
C GLU A 226 -79.22 -119.45 4.01
N HIS A 227 -78.20 -119.97 3.33
CA HIS A 227 -78.38 -121.06 2.38
C HIS A 227 -78.87 -122.34 3.08
N ASP A 228 -78.28 -122.69 4.24
CA ASP A 228 -78.67 -123.84 5.04
C ASP A 228 -80.10 -123.70 5.59
N VAL A 229 -80.49 -122.50 6.05
CA VAL A 229 -81.88 -122.19 6.44
C VAL A 229 -82.81 -122.30 5.24
N SER A 230 -82.44 -121.78 4.06
CA SER A 230 -83.26 -121.91 2.84
C SER A 230 -83.43 -123.37 2.40
N LYS A 231 -82.42 -124.20 2.67
CA LYS A 231 -82.46 -125.64 2.41
C LYS A 231 -83.39 -126.34 3.39
N ILE A 232 -83.32 -126.00 4.67
CA ILE A 232 -84.24 -126.51 5.71
C ILE A 232 -85.67 -126.04 5.43
N ASP A 233 -85.90 -124.81 4.99
CA ASP A 233 -87.23 -124.31 4.62
C ASP A 233 -87.80 -125.03 3.37
N ARG A 234 -86.96 -125.38 2.40
CA ARG A 234 -87.37 -126.23 1.26
C ARG A 234 -87.71 -127.66 1.71
N GLU A 235 -86.89 -128.25 2.59
CA GLU A 235 -87.13 -129.57 3.15
C GLU A 235 -88.40 -129.60 4.04
N ALA A 236 -88.68 -128.52 4.78
CA ALA A 236 -89.92 -128.35 5.54
C ALA A 236 -91.15 -128.13 4.63
N SER A 237 -91.02 -127.37 3.53
CA SER A 237 -92.08 -127.18 2.55
C SER A 237 -92.45 -128.47 1.82
N ASP A 238 -91.46 -129.31 1.49
CA ASP A 238 -91.69 -130.61 0.86
C ASP A 238 -92.26 -131.65 1.82
N ALA A 239 -92.00 -131.52 3.14
CA ALA A 239 -92.62 -132.35 4.18
C ALA A 239 -94.10 -131.98 4.44
N VAL A 240 -94.47 -130.70 4.35
CA VAL A 240 -95.86 -130.22 4.55
C VAL A 240 -96.78 -130.58 3.37
N LYS A 241 -96.25 -130.88 2.18
CA LYS A 241 -97.06 -131.34 1.02
C LYS A 241 -97.38 -132.84 1.03
N LYS A 242 -97.01 -133.59 2.08
CA LYS A 242 -97.16 -135.05 2.15
C LYS A 242 -97.96 -135.59 3.34
N VAL A 243 -98.70 -134.74 4.06
CA VAL A 243 -99.72 -135.13 5.05
C VAL A 243 -100.94 -134.26 4.85
#